data_AF-A0A8T3TMJ4-F1
#
_entry.id   AF-A0A8T3TMJ4-F1
#
_cell.length_a   1.000
_cell.length_b   1.000
_cell.length_c   1.000
_cell.angle_alpha   90.00
_cell.angle_beta   90.00
_cell.angle_gamma   90.00
#
_symmetry.space_group_name_H-M   'P 1'
#
loop_
_entity.id
_entity.type
_entity.pdbx_description
1 polymer ?
#
loop_
_entity_poly.entity_id
_entity_poly.type
_entity_poly.pdbx_seq_one_letter_code
_entity_poly.pdbx_strand_id
1 'polypeptide(L)'
;MFSKRIAIAMLSAVLVSTLSVAPTAAKRPLPPVPPGSEVEPGMTSEEQALSDAKVAAAEAYVADIDASGTDLASLQCVTPNATPTADATIQSSCYVPQSYLPVQARDQTKGYYCGPAVGQVIANYSWAVSSTSNKYSQSTIASWMSTDTYGGTGAWWLAEGLNRATANSPRQPANWTWVVTPLQDSDRDGTTADELHAYVRSNVSASKMPLAISVKPHDYYSRYNLRSWPQTVASPGHWITAYGWYDYYRPGSTSARISYTDSSRDEGGATGKFSDPTLWIATMINEHTRQFVW
;
A
#
# COMPACT_ATOMS: atom_id res chain seq x y z
N MET A 1 -55.04 38.59 9.09
CA MET A 1 -53.73 38.55 8.42
C MET A 1 -52.94 37.38 8.96
N PHE A 2 -52.53 36.49 8.05
CA PHE A 2 -51.84 35.23 8.28
C PHE A 2 -50.43 35.46 8.85
N SER A 3 -49.98 34.65 9.80
CA SER A 3 -49.04 33.55 9.48
C SER A 3 -48.53 32.86 10.75
N LYS A 4 -48.66 31.53 10.74
CA LYS A 4 -48.18 30.57 11.74
C LYS A 4 -46.65 30.54 11.70
N ARG A 5 -45.97 30.74 12.84
CA ARG A 5 -44.58 30.30 12.99
C ARG A 5 -44.58 28.89 13.57
N ILE A 6 -44.47 27.93 12.65
CA ILE A 6 -44.17 26.53 12.93
C ILE A 6 -42.72 26.49 13.43
N ALA A 7 -42.52 26.11 14.69
CA ALA A 7 -41.22 25.69 15.18
C ALA A 7 -40.97 24.28 14.63
N ILE A 8 -40.19 24.17 13.55
CA ILE A 8 -39.69 22.89 13.07
C ILE A 8 -38.50 22.51 13.96
N ALA A 9 -38.69 21.42 14.70
CA ALA A 9 -37.66 20.74 15.43
C ALA A 9 -36.59 20.19 14.48
N MET A 10 -35.32 20.55 14.68
CA MET A 10 -34.19 19.74 14.21
C MET A 10 -33.60 19.03 15.42
N LEU A 11 -34.15 17.83 15.66
CA LEU A 11 -33.59 16.85 16.58
C LEU A 11 -32.50 16.08 15.83
N SER A 12 -31.29 16.64 15.75
CA SER A 12 -30.13 15.91 15.26
C SER A 12 -29.64 15.00 16.38
N ALA A 13 -30.13 13.76 16.37
CA ALA A 13 -29.57 12.68 17.17
C ALA A 13 -28.15 12.39 16.68
N VAL A 14 -27.14 12.97 17.33
CA VAL A 14 -25.76 12.52 17.24
C VAL A 14 -25.68 11.21 18.01
N LEU A 15 -25.95 10.09 17.33
CA LEU A 15 -25.62 8.77 17.85
C LEU A 15 -24.09 8.66 17.79
N VAL A 16 -23.42 9.02 18.89
CA VAL A 16 -22.04 8.61 19.13
C VAL A 16 -22.09 7.11 19.39
N SER A 17 -22.01 6.32 18.33
CA SER A 17 -21.71 4.89 18.42
C SER A 17 -20.29 4.78 18.97
N THR A 18 -20.17 4.65 20.29
CA THR A 18 -18.96 4.18 20.94
C THR A 18 -18.72 2.75 20.49
N LEU A 19 -18.01 2.59 19.36
CA LEU A 19 -17.41 1.33 18.98
C LEU A 19 -16.38 1.01 20.06
N SER A 20 -16.79 0.16 20.98
CA SER A 20 -15.92 -0.51 21.93
C SER A 20 -14.90 -1.28 21.09
N VAL A 21 -13.69 -0.74 20.94
CA VAL A 21 -12.57 -1.49 20.37
C VAL A 21 -12.30 -2.62 21.35
N ALA A 22 -12.76 -3.83 21.03
CA ALA A 22 -12.39 -5.01 21.78
C ALA A 22 -10.86 -5.08 21.79
N PRO A 23 -10.22 -5.35 22.95
CA PRO A 23 -8.78 -5.50 22.99
C PRO A 23 -8.39 -6.62 22.02
N THR A 24 -7.55 -6.29 21.04
CA THR A 24 -7.01 -7.24 20.06
C THR A 24 -6.29 -8.34 20.83
N ALA A 25 -6.93 -9.50 20.95
CA ALA A 25 -6.31 -10.67 21.55
C ALA A 25 -5.09 -11.03 20.70
N ALA A 26 -3.93 -11.19 21.33
CA ALA A 26 -2.72 -11.64 20.65
C ALA A 26 -3.01 -12.96 19.91
N LYS A 27 -2.81 -12.94 18.58
CA LYS A 27 -3.06 -14.06 17.66
C LYS A 27 -2.33 -15.32 18.18
N ARG A 28 -3.03 -16.45 18.29
CA ARG A 28 -2.40 -17.74 18.63
C ARG A 28 -1.39 -18.14 17.53
N PRO A 29 -0.24 -18.75 17.87
CA PRO A 29 0.67 -19.28 16.87
C PRO A 29 -0.02 -20.38 16.04
N LEU A 30 -0.05 -20.21 14.73
CA LEU A 30 -0.55 -21.23 13.81
C LEU A 30 0.45 -22.38 13.66
N PRO A 31 -0.03 -23.62 13.41
CA PRO A 31 0.83 -24.78 13.20
C PRO A 31 1.69 -24.62 11.93
N PRO A 32 2.89 -25.25 11.88
CA PRO A 32 3.79 -25.16 10.74
C PRO A 32 3.19 -25.86 9.50
N VAL A 33 3.28 -25.19 8.34
CA VAL A 33 2.86 -25.72 7.03
C VAL A 33 3.92 -26.72 6.52
N PRO A 34 3.55 -27.88 5.96
CA PRO A 34 4.50 -28.86 5.43
C PRO A 34 5.24 -28.36 4.17
N PRO A 35 6.47 -28.81 3.90
CA PRO A 35 7.19 -28.44 2.69
C PRO A 35 6.69 -29.23 1.47
N GLY A 36 6.41 -28.54 0.36
CA GLY A 36 6.27 -29.15 -0.97
C GLY A 36 4.84 -29.30 -1.52
N SER A 37 3.83 -28.89 -0.76
CA SER A 37 2.46 -28.73 -1.26
C SER A 37 2.00 -27.31 -0.99
N GLU A 38 0.90 -26.97 -1.68
CA GLU A 38 -0.08 -25.99 -1.23
C GLU A 38 0.00 -24.60 -1.88
N VAL A 39 -0.88 -24.45 -2.87
CA VAL A 39 -1.80 -23.31 -3.05
C VAL A 39 -1.75 -22.37 -1.84
N GLU A 40 -1.45 -21.09 -2.05
CA GLU A 40 -1.57 -20.09 -0.98
C GLU A 40 -2.88 -20.34 -0.22
N PRO A 41 -2.83 -20.45 1.12
CA PRO A 41 -4.03 -20.73 1.88
C PRO A 41 -5.08 -19.68 1.50
N GLY A 42 -6.25 -20.14 1.08
CA GLY A 42 -7.34 -19.25 0.74
C GLY A 42 -7.71 -18.37 1.94
N MET A 43 -8.15 -17.14 1.66
CA MET A 43 -8.49 -16.18 2.70
C MET A 43 -9.55 -16.75 3.64
N THR A 44 -9.28 -16.71 4.95
CA THR A 44 -10.24 -17.13 5.96
C THR A 44 -11.35 -16.09 6.10
N SER A 45 -12.50 -16.45 6.70
CA SER A 45 -13.58 -15.48 6.96
C SER A 45 -13.14 -14.34 7.88
N GLU A 46 -12.20 -14.60 8.80
CA GLU A 46 -11.64 -13.58 9.68
C GLU A 46 -10.74 -12.61 8.91
N GLU A 47 -9.89 -13.10 8.01
CA GLU A 47 -9.08 -12.25 7.14
C GLU A 47 -9.93 -11.43 6.18
N GLN A 48 -11.00 -12.02 5.62
CA GLN A 48 -11.94 -11.29 4.78
C GLN A 48 -12.59 -10.15 5.57
N ALA A 49 -13.06 -10.42 6.79
CA ALA A 49 -13.66 -9.38 7.63
C ALA A 49 -12.67 -8.25 7.98
N LEU A 50 -11.38 -8.58 8.20
CA LEU A 50 -10.34 -7.57 8.44
C LEU A 50 -10.05 -6.75 7.17
N SER A 51 -10.00 -7.40 6.01
CA SER A 51 -9.86 -6.73 4.71
C SER A 51 -11.04 -5.80 4.44
N ASP A 52 -12.27 -6.27 4.64
CA ASP A 52 -13.50 -5.50 4.43
C ASP A 52 -13.57 -4.29 5.38
N ALA A 53 -13.23 -4.48 6.65
CA ALA A 53 -13.18 -3.38 7.62
C ALA A 53 -12.16 -2.31 7.23
N LYS A 54 -11.03 -2.72 6.66
CA LYS A 54 -10.02 -1.81 6.13
C LYS A 54 -10.54 -1.04 4.93
N VAL A 55 -11.08 -1.74 3.93
CA VAL A 55 -11.71 -1.13 2.74
C VAL A 55 -12.75 -0.10 3.14
N ALA A 56 -13.70 -0.47 4.02
CA ALA A 56 -14.74 0.43 4.50
C ALA A 56 -14.17 1.66 5.22
N ALA A 57 -13.11 1.51 6.03
CA ALA A 57 -12.46 2.64 6.68
C ALA A 57 -11.77 3.58 5.67
N ALA A 58 -11.18 3.03 4.60
CA ALA A 58 -10.58 3.85 3.54
C ALA A 58 -11.63 4.60 2.73
N GLU A 59 -12.73 3.95 2.36
CA GLU A 59 -13.85 4.57 1.65
C GLU A 59 -14.52 5.67 2.48
N ALA A 60 -14.75 5.42 3.76
CA ALA A 60 -15.30 6.41 4.68
C ALA A 60 -14.38 7.65 4.81
N TYR A 61 -13.06 7.43 4.88
CA TYR A 61 -12.09 8.54 4.90
C TYR A 61 -12.15 9.39 3.63
N VAL A 62 -12.18 8.75 2.46
CA VAL A 62 -12.22 9.49 1.18
C VAL A 62 -13.53 10.26 1.05
N ALA A 63 -14.67 9.65 1.42
CA ALA A 63 -15.96 10.31 1.41
C ALA A 63 -16.01 11.54 2.34
N ASP A 64 -15.41 11.46 3.53
CA ASP A 64 -15.33 12.60 4.47
C ASP A 64 -14.45 13.74 3.93
N ILE A 65 -13.28 13.42 3.39
CA ILE A 65 -12.40 14.45 2.81
C ILE A 65 -13.06 15.11 1.60
N ASP A 66 -13.68 14.34 0.71
CA ASP A 66 -14.33 14.88 -0.47
C ASP A 66 -15.58 15.70 -0.11
N ALA A 67 -16.30 15.34 0.95
CA ALA A 67 -17.43 16.13 1.48
C ALA A 67 -16.99 17.41 2.22
N SER A 68 -15.87 17.36 2.93
CA SER A 68 -15.35 18.50 3.71
C SER A 68 -14.66 19.56 2.85
N GLY A 69 -14.22 19.20 1.63
CA GLY A 69 -13.42 20.07 0.77
C GLY A 69 -12.05 20.41 1.37
N THR A 70 -11.61 19.67 2.39
CA THR A 70 -10.35 19.92 3.09
C THR A 70 -9.21 19.37 2.24
N ASP A 71 -8.57 20.23 1.45
CA ASP A 71 -7.40 19.83 0.66
C ASP A 71 -6.26 19.41 1.59
N LEU A 72 -5.83 18.15 1.48
CA LEU A 72 -4.64 17.65 2.14
C LEU A 72 -3.41 18.26 1.45
N ALA A 73 -2.98 19.42 1.92
CA ALA A 73 -1.65 19.94 1.66
C ALA A 73 -0.67 19.23 2.60
N SER A 74 0.13 18.27 2.11
CA SER A 74 1.23 17.77 2.95
C SER A 74 2.31 18.83 3.05
N LEU A 75 2.52 19.36 4.26
CA LEU A 75 3.76 20.02 4.68
C LEU A 75 4.95 19.18 4.18
N GLN A 76 5.80 19.79 3.34
CA GLN A 76 6.98 19.25 2.65
C GLN A 76 6.71 18.64 1.26
N CYS A 77 6.77 19.50 0.25
CA CYS A 77 6.90 19.15 -1.16
C CYS A 77 8.28 18.55 -1.42
N VAL A 78 8.47 17.28 -1.09
CA VAL A 78 9.67 16.53 -1.45
C VAL A 78 9.26 15.48 -2.46
N THR A 79 9.31 15.85 -3.74
CA THR A 79 9.29 14.85 -4.80
C THR A 79 10.60 14.07 -4.74
N PRO A 80 10.56 12.73 -4.82
CA PRO A 80 11.77 11.97 -5.04
C PRO A 80 12.18 12.06 -6.50
N ASN A 81 13.40 12.56 -6.72
CA ASN A 81 14.05 12.51 -8.02
C ASN A 81 14.18 11.07 -8.50
N ALA A 82 13.77 10.82 -9.75
CA ALA A 82 13.94 9.57 -10.48
C ALA A 82 15.40 9.32 -10.91
N THR A 83 16.39 9.80 -10.15
CA THR A 83 17.82 9.69 -10.51
C THR A 83 18.58 9.00 -9.38
N PRO A 84 19.30 7.89 -9.63
CA PRO A 84 19.87 7.02 -8.59
C PRO A 84 21.05 7.64 -7.79
N THR A 85 21.37 8.93 -7.96
CA THR A 85 22.61 9.53 -7.43
C THR A 85 22.55 10.99 -6.99
N ALA A 86 21.38 11.63 -6.84
CA ALA A 86 21.34 13.02 -6.40
C ALA A 86 20.38 13.25 -5.23
N ASP A 87 20.86 13.96 -4.20
CA ASP A 87 20.06 14.56 -3.14
C ASP A 87 18.76 15.16 -3.72
N ALA A 88 17.65 14.92 -3.03
CA ALA A 88 16.32 15.33 -3.47
C ALA A 88 16.29 16.85 -3.73
N THR A 89 16.25 17.27 -4.99
CA THR A 89 15.95 18.67 -5.33
C THR A 89 14.45 18.90 -5.13
N ILE A 90 14.13 19.88 -4.29
CA ILE A 90 12.77 20.37 -4.09
C ILE A 90 12.25 20.94 -5.43
N GLN A 91 11.27 20.30 -6.06
CA GLN A 91 10.60 20.89 -7.22
C GLN A 91 9.80 22.13 -6.80
N SER A 92 9.98 23.23 -7.53
CA SER A 92 9.43 24.56 -7.27
C SER A 92 7.94 24.73 -7.56
N SER A 93 7.18 23.65 -7.72
CA SER A 93 5.72 23.68 -7.82
C SER A 93 5.15 22.56 -6.96
N CYS A 94 4.73 22.91 -5.75
CA CYS A 94 3.92 22.03 -4.91
C CYS A 94 2.59 21.79 -5.61
N TYR A 95 2.46 20.66 -6.30
CA TYR A 95 1.17 20.26 -6.81
C TYR A 95 0.35 19.66 -5.67
N VAL A 96 -0.81 20.26 -5.40
CA VAL A 96 -1.77 19.79 -4.41
C VAL A 96 -2.99 19.21 -5.13
N PRO A 97 -3.62 18.16 -4.58
CA PRO A 97 -3.29 17.49 -3.32
C PRO A 97 -2.20 16.39 -3.48
N GLN A 98 -1.46 16.12 -2.41
CA GLN A 98 -0.48 15.03 -2.35
C GLN A 98 -0.12 14.65 -0.90
N SER A 99 0.42 13.44 -0.71
CA SER A 99 1.03 13.02 0.57
C SER A 99 2.08 11.94 0.35
N TYR A 100 3.12 11.95 1.20
CA TYR A 100 4.24 11.02 1.13
C TYR A 100 4.69 10.57 2.52
N LEU A 101 5.17 9.33 2.61
CA LEU A 101 5.90 8.81 3.75
C LEU A 101 7.41 8.85 3.49
N PRO A 102 8.24 9.18 4.50
CA PRO A 102 9.70 9.22 4.37
C PRO A 102 10.31 7.81 4.39
N VAL A 103 9.96 6.98 3.41
CA VAL A 103 10.57 5.66 3.18
C VAL A 103 11.87 5.80 2.37
N GLN A 104 12.69 4.76 2.33
CA GLN A 104 13.90 4.72 1.51
C GLN A 104 14.01 3.37 0.83
N ALA A 105 14.28 3.37 -0.47
CA ALA A 105 14.44 2.15 -1.25
C ALA A 105 15.64 1.32 -0.75
N ARG A 106 15.61 0.02 -1.04
CA ARG A 106 16.66 -0.93 -0.72
C ARG A 106 16.85 -1.84 -1.92
N ASP A 107 18.10 -2.06 -2.30
CA ASP A 107 18.42 -3.10 -3.29
C ASP A 107 18.02 -4.46 -2.71
N GLN A 108 17.33 -5.28 -3.49
CA GLN A 108 17.12 -6.66 -3.07
C GLN A 108 18.43 -7.45 -3.16
N THR A 109 18.75 -8.23 -2.15
CA THR A 109 20.05 -8.92 -2.08
C THR A 109 20.11 -10.20 -2.91
N LYS A 110 18.98 -10.64 -3.46
CA LYS A 110 18.83 -11.80 -4.36
C LYS A 110 17.75 -11.48 -5.39
N GLY A 111 17.80 -12.06 -6.59
CA GLY A 111 16.71 -11.94 -7.61
C GLY A 111 15.35 -12.55 -7.19
N TYR A 112 15.29 -13.04 -5.96
CA TYR A 112 14.16 -13.54 -5.20
C TYR A 112 13.31 -12.61 -4.35
N TYR A 113 13.97 -11.52 -3.97
CA TYR A 113 13.86 -10.92 -2.65
C TYR A 113 13.08 -9.61 -2.68
N CYS A 114 12.31 -9.35 -3.74
CA CYS A 114 11.45 -8.17 -3.82
C CYS A 114 10.49 -8.08 -2.61
N GLY A 115 9.90 -9.19 -2.16
CA GLY A 115 9.10 -9.26 -0.93
C GLY A 115 9.88 -8.88 0.34
N PRO A 116 11.00 -9.55 0.66
CA PRO A 116 11.88 -9.19 1.78
C PRO A 116 12.43 -7.76 1.73
N ALA A 117 12.74 -7.25 0.54
CA ALA A 117 13.19 -5.87 0.35
C ALA A 117 12.06 -4.88 0.68
N VAL A 118 10.85 -5.11 0.19
CA VAL A 118 9.64 -4.35 0.60
C VAL A 118 9.44 -4.42 2.12
N GLY A 119 9.56 -5.61 2.71
CA GLY A 119 9.48 -5.79 4.16
C GLY A 119 10.54 -5.00 4.91
N GLN A 120 11.76 -4.90 4.38
CA GLN A 120 12.84 -4.12 4.98
C GLN A 120 12.55 -2.61 4.92
N VAL A 121 12.05 -2.11 3.77
CA VAL A 121 11.64 -0.71 3.62
C VAL A 121 10.56 -0.35 4.64
N ILE A 122 9.51 -1.17 4.73
CA ILE A 122 8.39 -0.97 5.65
C ILE A 122 8.84 -1.07 7.10
N ALA A 123 9.66 -2.06 7.47
CA ALA A 123 10.19 -2.21 8.82
C ALA A 123 11.03 -1.00 9.23
N ASN A 124 11.94 -0.54 8.36
CA ASN A 124 12.78 0.62 8.63
C ASN A 124 11.94 1.88 8.85
N TYR A 125 10.93 2.09 8.01
CA TYR A 125 9.99 3.18 8.20
C TYR A 125 9.27 3.06 9.55
N SER A 126 8.68 1.91 9.85
CA SER A 126 7.86 1.69 11.05
C SER A 126 8.67 1.86 12.35
N TRP A 127 9.94 1.45 12.32
CA TRP A 127 10.87 1.58 13.44
C TRP A 127 11.65 2.90 13.49
N ALA A 128 11.35 3.85 12.60
CA ALA A 128 12.06 5.13 12.49
C ALA A 128 13.59 4.97 12.35
N VAL A 129 14.03 3.91 11.66
CA VAL A 129 15.45 3.64 11.42
C VAL A 129 16.00 4.63 10.40
N SER A 130 17.27 5.04 10.59
CA SER A 130 17.96 5.93 9.66
C SER A 130 18.09 5.33 8.26
N SER A 131 18.27 6.18 7.25
CA SER A 131 18.41 5.77 5.85
C SER A 131 19.61 4.85 5.57
N THR A 132 20.63 4.86 6.44
CA THR A 132 21.87 4.09 6.30
C THR A 132 21.88 2.79 7.11
N SER A 133 20.79 2.50 7.82
CA SER A 133 20.68 1.31 8.67
C SER A 133 19.46 0.48 8.30
N ASN A 134 19.42 -0.74 8.83
CA ASN A 134 18.29 -1.65 8.69
C ASN A 134 17.89 -2.21 10.05
N LYS A 135 16.60 -2.22 10.35
CA LYS A 135 16.05 -2.89 11.55
C LYS A 135 16.33 -4.39 11.50
N TYR A 136 16.08 -4.99 10.33
CA TYR A 136 16.27 -6.40 10.05
C TYR A 136 16.96 -6.58 8.69
N SER A 137 17.75 -7.64 8.55
CA SER A 137 18.28 -8.04 7.25
C SER A 137 17.18 -8.62 6.36
N GLN A 138 17.35 -8.57 5.03
CA GLN A 138 16.41 -9.22 4.11
C GLN A 138 16.37 -10.73 4.33
N SER A 139 17.48 -11.38 4.71
CA SER A 139 17.49 -12.81 5.06
C SER A 139 16.62 -13.12 6.28
N THR A 140 16.60 -12.24 7.29
CA THR A 140 15.74 -12.40 8.46
C THR A 140 14.27 -12.31 8.06
N ILE A 141 13.93 -11.30 7.25
CA ILE A 141 12.56 -11.09 6.77
C ILE A 141 12.12 -12.21 5.83
N ALA A 142 13.00 -12.68 4.95
CA ALA A 142 12.78 -13.82 4.06
C ALA A 142 12.38 -15.09 4.82
N SER A 143 12.95 -15.31 6.02
CA SER A 143 12.57 -16.45 6.86
C SER A 143 11.13 -16.35 7.40
N TRP A 144 10.63 -15.13 7.63
CA TRP A 144 9.25 -14.90 8.07
C TRP A 144 8.25 -14.99 6.92
N MET A 145 8.71 -14.66 5.71
CA MET A 145 7.94 -14.66 4.47
C MET A 145 8.10 -15.96 3.66
N SER A 146 8.79 -16.97 4.22
CA SER A 146 9.09 -18.24 3.56
C SER A 146 9.75 -18.09 2.17
N THR A 147 10.43 -16.97 1.92
CA THR A 147 10.89 -16.59 0.58
C THR A 147 11.95 -17.55 0.04
N ASP A 148 12.89 -17.96 0.89
CA ASP A 148 13.96 -18.90 0.50
C ASP A 148 13.41 -20.30 0.21
N THR A 149 12.31 -20.68 0.85
CA THR A 149 11.67 -21.99 0.65
C THR A 149 10.99 -22.07 -0.72
N TYR A 150 10.41 -20.96 -1.20
CA TYR A 150 9.58 -20.95 -2.41
C TYR A 150 10.21 -20.22 -3.59
N GLY A 151 11.40 -19.64 -3.44
CA GLY A 151 12.04 -18.87 -4.52
C GLY A 151 11.29 -17.60 -4.90
N GLY A 152 10.54 -17.03 -3.95
CA GLY A 152 9.64 -15.89 -4.15
C GLY A 152 8.74 -15.69 -2.93
N THR A 153 7.98 -14.59 -2.87
CA THR A 153 7.10 -14.30 -1.73
C THR A 153 5.66 -14.15 -2.20
N GLY A 154 4.78 -15.00 -1.66
CA GLY A 154 3.33 -14.88 -1.85
C GLY A 154 2.70 -13.81 -0.96
N ALA A 155 1.47 -13.37 -1.28
CA ALA A 155 0.77 -12.33 -0.55
C ALA A 155 0.51 -12.71 0.90
N TRP A 156 0.13 -13.97 1.15
CA TRP A 156 -0.11 -14.48 2.49
C TRP A 156 1.14 -14.39 3.37
N TRP A 157 2.26 -14.91 2.86
CA TRP A 157 3.53 -14.90 3.57
C TRP A 157 4.10 -13.50 3.75
N LEU A 158 3.87 -12.61 2.79
CA LEU A 158 4.21 -11.20 2.91
C LEU A 158 3.46 -10.55 4.08
N ALA A 159 2.14 -10.75 4.19
CA ALA A 159 1.33 -10.20 5.27
C ALA A 159 1.80 -10.70 6.65
N GLU A 160 2.03 -12.00 6.81
CA GLU A 160 2.56 -12.57 8.05
C GLU A 160 3.97 -12.03 8.37
N GLY A 161 4.84 -11.92 7.36
CA GLY A 161 6.17 -11.33 7.52
C GLY A 161 6.15 -9.85 7.93
N LEU A 162 5.24 -9.06 7.36
CA LEU A 162 5.08 -7.64 7.70
C LEU A 162 4.49 -7.45 9.10
N ASN A 163 3.51 -8.26 9.50
CA ASN A 163 2.99 -8.27 10.87
C ASN A 163 4.12 -8.51 11.88
N ARG A 164 5.04 -9.45 11.61
CA ARG A 164 6.21 -9.68 12.46
C ARG A 164 7.23 -8.53 12.41
N ALA A 165 7.52 -8.01 11.22
CA ALA A 165 8.53 -6.97 11.03
C ALA A 165 8.13 -5.63 11.65
N THR A 166 6.83 -5.36 11.76
CA THR A 166 6.29 -4.09 12.27
C THR A 166 5.75 -4.19 13.69
N ALA A 167 5.61 -5.39 14.25
CA ALA A 167 5.08 -5.61 15.60
C ALA A 167 5.75 -4.73 16.66
N ASN A 168 4.93 -4.00 17.42
CA ASN A 168 5.35 -3.10 18.50
C ASN A 168 6.25 -1.94 18.04
N SER A 169 6.26 -1.63 16.75
CA SER A 169 7.06 -0.52 16.26
C SER A 169 6.47 0.83 16.69
N PRO A 170 7.31 1.84 16.96
CA PRO A 170 6.88 3.13 17.50
C PRO A 170 5.95 3.93 16.57
N ARG A 171 5.95 3.64 15.25
CA ARG A 171 5.05 4.29 14.30
C ARG A 171 3.80 3.47 13.97
N GLN A 172 3.65 2.26 14.53
CA GLN A 172 2.47 1.42 14.34
C GLN A 172 1.34 1.93 15.25
N PRO A 173 0.30 2.60 14.73
CA PRO A 173 -0.94 2.80 15.47
C PRO A 173 -1.59 1.42 15.72
N ALA A 174 -2.44 1.33 16.74
CA ALA A 174 -3.00 0.06 17.21
C ALA A 174 -3.79 -0.76 16.14
N ASN A 175 -4.16 -0.15 15.02
CA ASN A 175 -4.92 -0.75 13.92
C ASN A 175 -4.09 -1.13 12.68
N TRP A 176 -2.77 -1.02 12.72
CA TRP A 176 -1.91 -1.54 11.64
C TRP A 176 -1.81 -3.06 11.73
N THR A 177 -2.75 -3.72 11.06
CA THR A 177 -2.71 -5.15 10.78
C THR A 177 -2.48 -5.34 9.29
N TRP A 178 -1.47 -6.11 8.90
CA TRP A 178 -1.24 -6.43 7.50
C TRP A 178 -2.12 -7.61 7.12
N VAL A 179 -3.00 -7.41 6.14
CA VAL A 179 -3.87 -8.43 5.57
C VAL A 179 -3.73 -8.45 4.06
N VAL A 180 -4.03 -9.59 3.45
CA VAL A 180 -4.20 -9.64 2.00
C VAL A 180 -5.54 -8.99 1.68
N THR A 181 -5.56 -8.09 0.71
CA THR A 181 -6.77 -7.40 0.27
C THR A 181 -6.93 -7.57 -1.25
N PRO A 182 -8.07 -8.11 -1.72
CA PRO A 182 -8.38 -8.13 -3.13
C PRO A 182 -8.65 -6.71 -3.62
N LEU A 183 -8.12 -6.37 -4.79
CA LEU A 183 -8.47 -5.14 -5.49
C LEU A 183 -9.75 -5.41 -6.30
N GLN A 184 -10.85 -4.79 -5.90
CA GLN A 184 -12.18 -5.01 -6.47
C GLN A 184 -12.70 -3.74 -7.12
N ASP A 185 -13.39 -3.91 -8.24
CA ASP A 185 -14.17 -2.86 -8.93
C ASP A 185 -15.52 -2.76 -8.23
N SER A 186 -15.58 -1.86 -7.25
CA SER A 186 -16.68 -1.72 -6.30
C SER A 186 -17.87 -0.98 -6.92
N ASP A 187 -17.61 -0.02 -7.79
CA ASP A 187 -18.63 0.80 -8.46
C ASP A 187 -19.04 0.25 -9.84
N ARG A 188 -18.31 -0.75 -10.36
CA ARG A 188 -18.52 -1.46 -11.62
C ARG A 188 -18.28 -0.59 -12.85
N ASP A 189 -17.37 0.36 -12.78
CA ASP A 189 -17.00 1.23 -13.90
C ASP A 189 -16.05 0.56 -14.91
N GLY A 190 -15.54 -0.64 -14.59
CA GLY A 190 -14.65 -1.44 -15.43
C GLY A 190 -13.16 -1.20 -15.19
N THR A 191 -12.79 -0.40 -14.19
CA THR A 191 -11.42 -0.26 -13.68
C THR A 191 -11.40 -0.51 -12.16
N THR A 192 -10.20 -0.57 -11.58
CA THR A 192 -10.02 -0.65 -10.10
C THR A 192 -9.09 0.45 -9.58
N ALA A 193 -8.95 1.50 -10.38
CA ALA A 193 -7.86 2.45 -10.25
C ALA A 193 -8.22 3.56 -9.26
N ASP A 194 -9.47 3.97 -9.23
CA ASP A 194 -10.05 4.82 -8.20
C ASP A 194 -10.04 4.12 -6.84
N GLU A 195 -10.41 2.83 -6.72
CA GLU A 195 -10.30 2.12 -5.45
C GLU A 195 -8.86 2.05 -4.97
N LEU A 196 -7.93 1.63 -5.85
CA LEU A 196 -6.53 1.59 -5.50
C LEU A 196 -6.02 2.98 -5.05
N HIS A 197 -6.42 4.04 -5.77
CA HIS A 197 -6.04 5.40 -5.41
C HIS A 197 -6.60 5.81 -4.06
N ALA A 198 -7.87 5.51 -3.80
CA ALA A 198 -8.55 5.78 -2.54
C ALA A 198 -7.86 5.06 -1.37
N TYR A 199 -7.50 3.79 -1.55
CA TYR A 199 -6.82 2.99 -0.53
C TYR A 199 -5.43 3.54 -0.22
N VAL A 200 -4.62 3.86 -1.24
CA VAL A 200 -3.30 4.49 -1.01
C VAL A 200 -3.46 5.86 -0.35
N ARG A 201 -4.40 6.68 -0.83
CA ARG A 201 -4.67 8.02 -0.30
C ARG A 201 -5.05 7.99 1.17
N SER A 202 -5.99 7.14 1.55
CA SER A 202 -6.42 6.98 2.94
C SER A 202 -5.25 6.52 3.82
N ASN A 203 -4.54 5.47 3.43
CA ASN A 203 -3.49 4.90 4.28
C ASN A 203 -2.27 5.79 4.45
N VAL A 204 -1.78 6.39 3.36
CA VAL A 204 -0.63 7.29 3.43
C VAL A 204 -0.98 8.56 4.18
N SER A 205 -2.20 9.08 4.02
CA SER A 205 -2.59 10.37 4.60
C SER A 205 -3.07 10.26 6.04
N ALA A 206 -3.97 9.32 6.31
CA ALA A 206 -4.62 9.13 7.61
C ALA A 206 -3.79 8.20 8.50
N SER A 207 -3.54 6.97 8.03
CA SER A 207 -2.90 5.93 8.84
C SER A 207 -1.37 6.04 8.88
N LYS A 208 -0.79 6.89 8.05
CA LYS A 208 0.67 6.99 7.79
C LYS A 208 1.31 5.64 7.47
N MET A 209 0.56 4.76 6.80
CA MET A 209 0.93 3.37 6.52
C MET A 209 1.33 3.20 5.05
N PRO A 210 2.52 2.66 4.73
CA PRO A 210 2.85 2.23 3.37
C PRO A 210 2.02 1.00 2.99
N LEU A 211 1.86 0.73 1.69
CA LEU A 211 1.24 -0.51 1.20
C LEU A 211 2.28 -1.35 0.46
N ALA A 212 2.13 -2.67 0.50
CA ALA A 212 2.92 -3.58 -0.32
C ALA A 212 2.06 -4.05 -1.50
N ILE A 213 2.45 -3.66 -2.72
CA ILE A 213 1.67 -3.90 -3.93
C ILE A 213 2.37 -4.95 -4.78
N SER A 214 1.61 -5.97 -5.19
CA SER A 214 2.05 -6.98 -6.14
C SER A 214 1.76 -6.49 -7.56
N VAL A 215 2.74 -6.52 -8.44
CA VAL A 215 2.60 -6.11 -9.84
C VAL A 215 3.24 -7.12 -10.78
N LYS A 216 2.78 -7.15 -12.03
CA LYS A 216 3.59 -7.67 -13.13
C LYS A 216 4.36 -6.49 -13.75
N PRO A 217 5.67 -6.33 -13.49
CA PRO A 217 6.32 -5.04 -13.65
C PRO A 217 6.54 -4.61 -15.11
N HIS A 218 6.83 -5.55 -16.00
CA HIS A 218 6.91 -5.34 -17.46
C HIS A 218 6.87 -6.68 -18.20
N ASP A 219 5.65 -7.18 -18.47
CA ASP A 219 5.45 -8.37 -19.30
C ASP A 219 5.42 -8.02 -20.80
N TYR A 220 5.79 -8.95 -21.66
CA TYR A 220 5.85 -8.76 -23.11
C TYR A 220 4.51 -8.33 -23.73
N TYR A 221 3.40 -8.78 -23.14
CA TYR A 221 2.05 -8.47 -23.61
C TYR A 221 1.33 -7.42 -22.76
N SER A 222 1.96 -6.89 -21.69
CA SER A 222 1.29 -5.93 -20.84
C SER A 222 1.14 -4.59 -21.56
N ARG A 223 -0.02 -3.95 -21.33
CA ARG A 223 -0.30 -2.63 -21.87
C ARG A 223 0.50 -1.53 -21.17
N TYR A 224 0.93 -1.79 -19.94
CA TYR A 224 1.64 -0.83 -19.10
C TYR A 224 2.83 -1.50 -18.42
N ASN A 225 3.80 -0.68 -18.01
CA ASN A 225 4.95 -1.15 -17.26
C ASN A 225 5.31 -0.13 -16.18
N LEU A 226 6.01 -0.59 -15.15
CA LEU A 226 6.66 0.29 -14.19
C LEU A 226 7.81 1.02 -14.86
N ARG A 227 7.97 2.33 -14.59
CA ARG A 227 9.14 3.08 -15.06
C ARG A 227 10.46 2.55 -14.52
N SER A 228 10.45 1.91 -13.35
CA SER A 228 11.61 1.21 -12.82
C SER A 228 12.02 0.00 -13.66
N TRP A 229 11.15 -0.54 -14.51
CA TRP A 229 11.39 -1.69 -15.40
C TRP A 229 11.24 -1.29 -16.87
N PRO A 230 12.26 -0.67 -17.48
CA PRO A 230 12.18 -0.18 -18.85
C PRO A 230 12.23 -1.31 -19.90
N GLN A 231 12.68 -2.51 -19.53
CA GLN A 231 12.80 -3.66 -20.44
C GLN A 231 11.83 -4.76 -20.04
N THR A 232 11.35 -5.50 -21.05
CA THR A 232 10.50 -6.67 -20.82
C THR A 232 11.30 -7.76 -20.12
N VAL A 233 10.67 -8.38 -19.13
CA VAL A 233 11.26 -9.48 -18.37
C VAL A 233 10.27 -10.62 -18.22
N ALA A 234 10.76 -11.85 -18.29
CA ALA A 234 9.98 -13.01 -17.91
C ALA A 234 9.94 -13.10 -16.37
N SER A 235 9.16 -12.21 -15.74
CA SER A 235 8.98 -12.16 -14.29
C SER A 235 7.70 -12.87 -13.87
N PRO A 236 7.74 -13.73 -12.82
CA PRO A 236 6.54 -14.31 -12.23
C PRO A 236 5.70 -13.27 -11.46
N GLY A 237 6.24 -12.08 -11.21
CA GLY A 237 5.64 -11.05 -10.36
C GLY A 237 6.70 -10.24 -9.62
N HIS A 238 6.31 -9.08 -9.08
CA HIS A 238 7.20 -8.21 -8.31
C HIS A 238 6.46 -7.49 -7.18
N TRP A 239 7.16 -7.16 -6.10
CA TRP A 239 6.62 -6.39 -4.99
C TRP A 239 7.23 -4.99 -4.94
N ILE A 240 6.37 -3.99 -4.78
CA ILE A 240 6.77 -2.59 -4.57
C ILE A 240 6.16 -2.04 -3.28
N THR A 241 6.80 -1.05 -2.66
CA THR A 241 6.23 -0.34 -1.51
C THR A 241 5.62 0.98 -1.97
N ALA A 242 4.29 1.09 -1.96
CA ALA A 242 3.62 2.38 -2.16
C ALA A 242 3.72 3.21 -0.88
N TYR A 243 4.22 4.44 -1.02
CA TYR A 243 4.44 5.35 0.11
C TYR A 243 3.87 6.76 -0.13
N GLY A 244 3.32 7.02 -1.31
CA GLY A 244 2.82 8.33 -1.66
C GLY A 244 1.77 8.29 -2.74
N TRP A 245 1.01 9.38 -2.82
CA TRP A 245 0.02 9.60 -3.87
C TRP A 245 0.01 11.07 -4.29
N TYR A 246 -0.49 11.29 -5.49
CA TYR A 246 -0.56 12.60 -6.12
C TYR A 246 -1.88 12.75 -6.88
N ASP A 247 -2.49 13.94 -6.77
CA ASP A 247 -3.73 14.39 -7.44
C ASP A 247 -4.98 13.55 -7.06
N TYR A 248 -6.16 14.05 -7.43
CA TYR A 248 -7.41 13.30 -7.36
C TYR A 248 -7.53 12.34 -8.54
N TYR A 249 -8.05 11.15 -8.29
CA TYR A 249 -8.37 10.24 -9.39
C TYR A 249 -9.56 10.78 -10.20
N ARG A 250 -9.43 10.72 -11.52
CA ARG A 250 -10.51 11.00 -12.46
C ARG A 250 -10.58 9.80 -13.41
N PRO A 251 -11.76 9.22 -13.68
CA PRO A 251 -11.90 8.06 -14.55
C PRO A 251 -11.17 8.25 -15.89
N GLY A 252 -10.34 7.27 -16.26
CA GLY A 252 -9.55 7.28 -17.50
C GLY A 252 -8.36 8.25 -17.53
N SER A 253 -8.10 9.02 -16.47
CA SER A 253 -6.96 9.94 -16.38
C SER A 253 -5.66 9.23 -15.98
N THR A 254 -4.54 9.84 -16.35
CA THR A 254 -3.18 9.48 -15.88
C THR A 254 -2.57 10.53 -14.95
N SER A 255 -3.36 11.53 -14.54
CA SER A 255 -2.91 12.62 -13.67
C SER A 255 -2.69 12.15 -12.23
N ALA A 256 -3.58 11.29 -11.71
CA ALA A 256 -3.41 10.62 -10.44
C ALA A 256 -2.27 9.61 -10.48
N ARG A 257 -1.38 9.67 -9.49
CA ARG A 257 -0.19 8.81 -9.44
C ARG A 257 0.00 8.19 -8.07
N ILE A 258 0.58 6.99 -8.07
CA ILE A 258 1.14 6.35 -6.88
C ILE A 258 2.65 6.50 -6.92
N SER A 259 3.23 6.86 -5.78
CA SER A 259 4.68 6.89 -5.59
C SER A 259 5.11 5.66 -4.80
N TYR A 260 6.13 4.97 -5.33
CA TYR A 260 6.56 3.67 -4.83
C TYR A 260 8.08 3.54 -4.78
N THR A 261 8.58 2.70 -3.90
CA THR A 261 9.97 2.25 -3.95
C THR A 261 10.05 0.91 -4.64
N ASP A 262 11.08 0.74 -5.45
CA ASP A 262 11.41 -0.51 -6.12
C ASP A 262 12.83 -0.95 -5.69
N SER A 263 13.07 -2.26 -5.68
CA SER A 263 14.29 -2.94 -5.23
C SER A 263 15.01 -3.72 -6.33
N SER A 264 14.55 -3.64 -7.58
CA SER A 264 14.81 -4.59 -8.67
C SER A 264 16.05 -4.38 -9.54
N ARG A 265 17.04 -3.62 -9.08
CA ARG A 265 18.24 -3.26 -9.88
C ARG A 265 18.88 -4.45 -10.63
N ASP A 266 18.94 -5.62 -10.01
CA ASP A 266 19.65 -6.79 -10.56
C ASP A 266 18.75 -7.74 -11.38
N GLU A 267 17.48 -7.38 -11.60
CA GLU A 267 16.51 -8.20 -12.36
C GLU A 267 16.08 -7.55 -13.69
N GLY A 268 16.72 -6.46 -14.10
CA GLY A 268 16.30 -5.68 -15.27
C GLY A 268 15.40 -4.48 -14.91
N GLY A 269 15.16 -4.28 -13.61
CA GLY A 269 14.56 -3.06 -13.09
C GLY A 269 15.60 -2.10 -12.50
N ALA A 270 15.14 -1.22 -11.61
CA ALA A 270 15.97 -0.20 -10.96
C ALA A 270 15.54 -0.03 -9.51
N THR A 271 16.52 0.05 -8.61
CA THR A 271 16.25 0.42 -7.21
C THR A 271 16.14 1.92 -7.08
N GLY A 272 15.12 2.37 -6.36
CA GLY A 272 14.92 3.79 -6.12
C GLY A 272 13.49 4.13 -5.79
N LYS A 273 13.20 5.43 -5.91
CA LYS A 273 11.87 6.00 -5.73
C LYS A 273 11.33 6.40 -7.10
N PHE A 274 10.11 5.98 -7.36
CA PHE A 274 9.44 6.16 -8.64
C PHE A 274 8.02 6.63 -8.41
N SER A 275 7.38 7.06 -9.51
CA SER A 275 5.96 7.38 -9.51
C SER A 275 5.38 7.06 -10.87
N ASP A 276 4.25 6.35 -10.89
CA ASP A 276 3.51 5.97 -12.09
C ASP A 276 2.01 6.28 -11.96
N PRO A 277 1.30 6.49 -13.08
CA PRO A 277 -0.14 6.70 -13.06
C PRO A 277 -0.85 5.57 -12.32
N THR A 278 -1.81 5.92 -11.47
CA THR A 278 -2.54 4.93 -10.67
C THR A 278 -3.23 3.89 -11.55
N LEU A 279 -3.80 4.33 -12.68
CA LEU A 279 -4.40 3.45 -13.71
C LEU A 279 -3.45 2.34 -14.16
N TRP A 280 -2.16 2.65 -14.35
CA TRP A 280 -1.18 1.68 -14.84
C TRP A 280 -0.91 0.62 -13.77
N ILE A 281 -0.70 1.06 -12.53
CA ILE A 281 -0.42 0.15 -11.40
C ILE A 281 -1.64 -0.73 -11.12
N ALA A 282 -2.86 -0.17 -11.11
CA ALA A 282 -4.09 -0.96 -10.95
C ALA A 282 -4.24 -2.05 -12.03
N THR A 283 -3.94 -1.69 -13.28
CA THR A 283 -3.94 -2.67 -14.39
C THR A 283 -2.89 -3.78 -14.17
N MET A 284 -1.67 -3.42 -13.74
CA MET A 284 -0.61 -4.40 -13.46
C MET A 284 -0.92 -5.31 -12.27
N ILE A 285 -1.67 -4.84 -11.27
CA ILE A 285 -2.21 -5.69 -10.20
C ILE A 285 -3.25 -6.65 -10.78
N ASN A 286 -4.17 -6.15 -11.61
CA ASN A 286 -5.27 -6.92 -12.18
C ASN A 286 -4.83 -8.02 -13.16
N GLU A 287 -3.75 -7.78 -13.90
CA GLU A 287 -3.09 -8.74 -14.79
C GLU A 287 -2.27 -9.77 -14.02
N HIS A 288 -1.99 -9.54 -12.73
CA HIS A 288 -1.17 -10.41 -11.90
C HIS A 288 -2.02 -11.20 -10.89
N THR A 289 -2.16 -10.69 -9.66
CA THR A 289 -2.80 -11.40 -8.55
C THR A 289 -4.19 -10.86 -8.21
N ARG A 290 -4.53 -9.65 -8.67
CA ARG A 290 -5.71 -8.88 -8.22
C ARG A 290 -5.71 -8.64 -6.70
N GLN A 291 -4.54 -8.65 -6.08
CA GLN A 291 -4.38 -8.55 -4.64
C GLN A 291 -3.17 -7.68 -4.27
N PHE A 292 -3.25 -7.07 -3.10
CA PHE A 292 -2.14 -6.38 -2.45
C PHE A 292 -2.16 -6.69 -0.96
N VAL A 293 -1.10 -6.30 -0.25
CA VAL A 293 -1.01 -6.46 1.20
C VAL A 293 -1.06 -5.11 1.88
N TRP A 294 -2.03 -4.98 2.75
CA TRP A 294 -2.41 -3.76 3.42
C TRP A 294 -2.63 -4.01 4.90
#